data_AF-A0AAD9EIV6-F1
#
_entry.id   AF-A0AAD9EIV6-F1
#
_cell.length_a   1.000
_cell.length_b   1.000
_cell.length_c   1.000
_cell.angle_alpha   90.00
_cell.angle_beta   90.00
_cell.angle_gamma   90.00
#
_symmetry.space_group_name_H-M   'P 1'
#
loop_
_entity.id
_entity.type
_entity.pdbx_description
1 polymer ?
#
loop_
_entity_poly.entity_id
_entity_poly.type
_entity_poly.pdbx_seq_one_letter_code
_entity_poly.pdbx_strand_id
1 'polypeptide(L)'
;MAPEIISDSTMGVLSRSKPTVYVLDSFQPEVISFCKENFNAILPGQPEHAKWKENVRFLLMRSSRLTAEDIAACPHLLAIGKQGVGIDKIDGDACSARGIKIFNTPGVNARAVAEMVLALTTAVARQVGSIAGKQNAGILVPKETCSGIILHRKTIGILGMGNIGRAVAQIFHGAFEADIVAYDPYLPLDAWNEIPHSRAESVSEVLSTSDVVTVHMPLTSATRHLLGYEQFKIMKNTAIVINTARGGIINESELECALAEGLIWGAGLDCHEEEPPSKERYGTLWDVGALSTPHIGAATRETQVQTGMAAATKLLDYARSRF
;
A
#
# COMPACT_ATOMS: atom_id res chain seq x y z
N MET A 1 72.09 21.42 12.36
CA MET A 1 71.37 20.46 13.23
C MET A 1 70.02 21.09 13.53
N ALA A 2 69.00 20.74 12.74
CA ALA A 2 67.62 21.20 12.91
C ALA A 2 66.79 19.98 13.38
N PRO A 3 65.83 20.14 14.30
CA PRO A 3 65.13 19.01 14.91
C PRO A 3 64.06 18.44 13.96
N GLU A 4 63.94 17.11 13.97
CA GLU A 4 62.94 16.33 13.25
C GLU A 4 61.53 16.62 13.76
N ILE A 5 60.64 16.97 12.83
CA ILE A 5 59.20 17.03 13.05
C ILE A 5 58.67 15.60 12.90
N ILE A 6 58.25 15.01 14.01
CA ILE A 6 57.52 13.74 14.04
C ILE A 6 56.14 13.99 13.43
N SER A 7 55.88 13.44 12.25
CA SER A 7 54.55 13.44 11.65
C SER A 7 53.69 12.38 12.31
N ASP A 8 52.67 12.84 13.01
CA ASP A 8 51.62 12.02 13.58
C ASP A 8 50.80 11.42 12.42
N SER A 9 51.12 10.17 12.05
CA SER A 9 50.46 9.42 11.00
C SER A 9 49.67 8.29 11.62
N THR A 10 48.43 8.15 11.14
CA THR A 10 47.48 7.05 11.36
C THR A 10 46.67 7.06 12.65
N MET A 11 45.69 7.97 12.73
CA MET A 11 44.39 7.56 13.28
C MET A 11 43.83 6.48 12.35
N GLY A 12 43.99 5.22 12.74
CA GLY A 12 43.35 4.10 12.07
C GLY A 12 41.84 4.30 12.05
N VAL A 13 41.28 4.47 10.86
CA VAL A 13 39.86 4.24 10.63
C VAL A 13 39.63 2.76 10.92
N LEU A 14 39.13 2.45 12.11
CA LEU A 14 38.62 1.12 12.43
C LEU A 14 37.56 0.79 11.37
N SER A 15 37.93 -0.05 10.40
CA SER A 15 37.02 -0.64 9.43
C SER A 15 36.00 -1.47 10.22
N ARG A 16 34.86 -0.86 10.59
CA ARG A 16 33.74 -1.59 11.17
C ARG A 16 33.29 -2.60 10.11
N SER A 17 33.44 -3.88 10.40
CA SER A 17 32.99 -4.97 9.52
C SER A 17 31.52 -4.74 9.15
N LYS A 18 31.18 -4.81 7.86
CA LYS A 18 29.80 -4.67 7.39
C LYS A 18 28.88 -5.69 8.08
N PRO A 19 27.66 -5.32 8.52
CA PRO A 19 26.70 -6.29 9.03
C PRO A 19 26.24 -7.23 7.90
N THR A 20 25.95 -8.50 8.22
CA THR A 20 25.40 -9.46 7.26
C THR A 20 23.88 -9.32 7.18
N VAL A 21 23.35 -9.17 5.95
CA VAL A 21 21.90 -9.11 5.69
C VAL A 21 21.50 -10.21 4.73
N TYR A 22 20.39 -10.89 5.02
CA TYR A 22 19.75 -11.83 4.10
C TYR A 22 18.63 -11.11 3.36
N VAL A 23 18.64 -11.19 2.03
CA VAL A 23 17.58 -10.62 1.18
C VAL A 23 16.67 -11.77 0.73
N LEU A 24 15.41 -11.80 1.15
CA LEU A 24 14.51 -12.93 0.85
C LEU A 24 13.90 -12.89 -0.54
N ASP A 25 13.54 -11.69 -0.98
CA ASP A 25 12.77 -11.47 -2.20
C ASP A 25 13.61 -10.77 -3.27
N SER A 26 13.08 -10.67 -4.48
CA SER A 26 13.68 -9.82 -5.52
C SER A 26 13.43 -8.34 -5.24
N PHE A 27 14.47 -7.53 -5.42
CA PHE A 27 14.44 -6.07 -5.29
C PHE A 27 14.99 -5.41 -6.56
N GLN A 28 14.72 -4.10 -6.70
CA GLN A 28 15.29 -3.30 -7.77
C GLN A 28 16.83 -3.25 -7.68
N PRO A 29 17.55 -3.17 -8.82
CA PRO A 29 19.01 -3.20 -8.86
C PRO A 29 19.68 -2.19 -7.91
N GLU A 30 19.12 -0.99 -7.78
CA GLU A 30 19.62 0.06 -6.89
C GLU A 30 19.63 -0.35 -5.42
N VAL A 31 18.57 -1.04 -4.97
CA VAL A 31 18.46 -1.53 -3.60
C VAL A 31 19.47 -2.65 -3.36
N ILE A 32 19.68 -3.52 -4.35
CA ILE A 32 20.69 -4.59 -4.28
C ILE A 32 22.10 -4.01 -4.24
N SER A 33 22.39 -3.00 -5.06
CA SER A 33 23.69 -2.29 -5.03
C SER A 33 23.93 -1.65 -3.67
N PHE A 34 22.95 -0.94 -3.12
CA PHE A 34 23.03 -0.39 -1.77
C PHE A 34 23.31 -1.46 -0.72
N CYS A 35 22.65 -2.62 -0.81
CA CYS A 35 22.88 -3.73 0.10
C CYS A 35 24.32 -4.26 0.01
N LYS A 36 24.86 -4.48 -1.20
CA LYS A 36 26.24 -4.94 -1.39
C LYS A 36 27.29 -3.92 -0.91
N GLU A 37 26.99 -2.64 -1.07
CA GLU A 37 27.86 -1.55 -0.64
C GLU A 37 27.93 -1.42 0.89
N ASN A 38 26.82 -1.66 1.59
CA ASN A 38 26.71 -1.35 3.02
C ASN A 38 26.64 -2.59 3.94
N PHE A 39 26.31 -3.75 3.40
CA PHE A 39 26.19 -5.02 4.11
C PHE A 39 27.07 -6.10 3.45
N ASN A 40 27.32 -7.18 4.19
CA ASN A 40 27.63 -8.48 3.58
C ASN A 40 26.29 -9.10 3.14
N ALA A 41 25.82 -8.73 1.95
CA ALA A 41 24.49 -9.09 1.48
C ALA A 41 24.45 -10.52 0.89
N ILE A 42 23.62 -11.37 1.47
CA ILE A 42 23.33 -12.74 1.00
C ILE A 42 22.03 -12.71 0.20
N LEU A 43 22.12 -13.04 -1.08
CA LEU A 43 21.04 -12.87 -2.06
C LEU A 43 20.40 -14.21 -2.46
N PRO A 44 19.14 -14.20 -2.95
CA PRO A 44 18.50 -15.40 -3.48
C PRO A 44 19.36 -16.06 -4.57
N GLY A 45 19.47 -17.39 -4.51
CA GLY A 45 20.29 -18.20 -5.43
C GLY A 45 21.72 -18.46 -4.96
N GLN A 46 22.19 -17.83 -3.88
CA GLN A 46 23.47 -18.17 -3.26
C GLN A 46 23.33 -19.39 -2.33
N PRO A 47 24.33 -20.28 -2.20
CA PRO A 47 24.24 -21.47 -1.34
C PRO A 47 23.89 -21.16 0.12
N GLU A 48 24.43 -20.06 0.66
CA GLU A 48 24.17 -19.61 2.03
C GLU A 48 22.72 -19.17 2.25
N HIS A 49 22.01 -18.76 1.20
CA HIS A 49 20.61 -18.35 1.26
C HIS A 49 19.68 -19.52 1.56
N ALA A 50 20.01 -20.74 1.12
CA ALA A 50 19.18 -21.92 1.34
C ALA A 50 18.98 -22.26 2.83
N LYS A 51 19.92 -21.83 3.68
CA LYS A 51 19.91 -22.02 5.13
C LYS A 51 19.83 -20.70 5.89
N TRP A 52 19.20 -19.68 5.29
CA TRP A 52 19.19 -18.32 5.84
C TRP A 52 18.72 -18.25 7.29
N LYS A 53 17.74 -19.09 7.68
CA LYS A 53 17.17 -19.13 9.04
C LYS A 53 18.22 -19.42 10.12
N GLU A 54 19.24 -20.21 9.83
CA GLU A 54 20.23 -20.65 10.83
C GLU A 54 21.06 -19.48 11.38
N ASN A 55 21.47 -18.53 10.53
CA ASN A 55 22.45 -17.50 10.87
C ASN A 55 21.96 -16.06 10.67
N VAL A 56 20.71 -15.86 10.25
CA VAL A 56 20.17 -14.53 10.00
C VAL A 56 20.15 -13.67 11.27
N ARG A 57 20.74 -12.47 11.18
CA ARG A 57 20.60 -11.40 12.18
C ARG A 57 19.76 -10.24 11.67
N PHE A 58 19.93 -9.90 10.39
CA PHE A 58 19.19 -8.84 9.71
C PHE A 58 18.58 -9.41 8.44
N LEU A 59 17.29 -9.13 8.24
CA LEU A 59 16.52 -9.67 7.13
C LEU A 59 15.90 -8.53 6.34
N LEU A 60 16.06 -8.52 5.02
CA LEU A 60 15.37 -7.61 4.13
C LEU A 60 14.34 -8.39 3.29
N MET A 61 13.08 -7.98 3.35
CA MET A 61 11.98 -8.68 2.68
C MET A 61 10.93 -7.73 2.11
N ARG A 62 10.14 -8.23 1.17
CA ARG A 62 9.07 -7.53 0.47
C ARG A 62 7.76 -8.33 0.46
N SER A 63 7.78 -9.56 -0.04
CA SER A 63 6.57 -10.34 -0.38
C SER A 63 6.49 -11.70 0.29
N SER A 64 7.62 -12.23 0.77
CA SER A 64 7.70 -13.47 1.55
C SER A 64 6.81 -13.42 2.80
N ARG A 65 6.38 -14.59 3.30
CA ARG A 65 5.65 -14.74 4.56
C ARG A 65 6.59 -15.25 5.65
N LEU A 66 6.51 -14.67 6.84
CA LEU A 66 7.22 -15.10 8.04
C LEU A 66 6.19 -15.44 9.12
N THR A 67 5.97 -16.74 9.32
CA THR A 67 5.11 -17.29 10.36
C THR A 67 5.81 -17.33 11.72
N ALA A 68 5.08 -17.57 12.81
CA ALA A 68 5.68 -17.85 14.12
C ALA A 68 6.74 -18.95 14.08
N GLU A 69 6.54 -20.01 13.29
CA GLU A 69 7.50 -21.10 13.10
C GLU A 69 8.77 -20.63 12.38
N ASP A 70 8.63 -19.82 11.32
CA ASP A 70 9.76 -19.22 10.63
C ASP A 70 10.59 -18.34 11.57
N ILE A 71 9.91 -17.52 12.38
CA ILE A 71 10.55 -16.70 13.39
C ILE A 71 11.28 -17.60 14.39
N ALA A 72 10.63 -18.59 14.99
CA ALA A 72 11.23 -19.51 15.95
C ALA A 72 12.48 -20.22 15.41
N ALA A 73 12.50 -20.58 14.13
CA ALA A 73 13.64 -21.19 13.44
C ALA A 73 14.83 -20.24 13.21
N CYS A 74 14.69 -18.94 13.50
CA CYS A 74 15.74 -17.93 13.34
C CYS A 74 16.29 -17.46 14.70
N PRO A 75 17.17 -18.23 15.39
CA PRO A 75 17.58 -17.95 16.78
C PRO A 75 18.31 -16.61 16.95
N HIS A 76 18.98 -16.13 15.90
CA HIS A 76 19.81 -14.92 15.94
C HIS A 76 19.16 -13.68 15.34
N LEU A 77 17.91 -13.76 14.86
CA LEU A 77 17.22 -12.65 14.20
C LEU A 77 17.02 -11.48 15.16
N LEU A 78 17.45 -10.28 14.74
CA LEU A 78 17.35 -9.04 15.52
C LEU A 78 16.42 -8.01 14.90
N ALA A 79 16.38 -7.93 13.56
CA ALA A 79 15.52 -7.00 12.87
C ALA A 79 15.18 -7.42 11.44
N ILE A 80 14.03 -6.93 10.98
CA ILE A 80 13.46 -7.13 9.66
C ILE A 80 13.24 -5.76 9.01
N GLY A 81 13.91 -5.48 7.90
CA GLY A 81 13.54 -4.42 6.98
C GLY A 81 12.43 -4.93 6.07
N LYS A 82 11.25 -4.32 6.15
CA LYS A 82 10.09 -4.67 5.32
C LYS A 82 9.84 -3.55 4.32
N GLN A 83 9.99 -3.85 3.03
CA GLN A 83 9.58 -2.92 1.98
C GLN A 83 8.05 -2.79 1.98
N GLY A 84 7.54 -1.56 2.08
CA GLY A 84 6.12 -1.25 2.10
C GLY A 84 5.57 -0.97 3.50
N VAL A 85 4.26 -0.70 3.58
CA VAL A 85 3.57 -0.33 4.82
C VAL A 85 3.11 -1.56 5.61
N GLY A 86 2.48 -2.50 4.89
CA GLY A 86 1.86 -3.69 5.46
C GLY A 86 2.86 -4.65 6.07
N ILE A 87 2.55 -5.10 7.29
CA ILE A 87 3.28 -6.14 8.02
C ILE A 87 2.46 -7.42 8.18
N ASP A 88 1.32 -7.51 7.50
CA ASP A 88 0.35 -8.63 7.51
C ASP A 88 0.97 -9.99 7.13
N LYS A 89 2.12 -10.00 6.45
CA LYS A 89 2.89 -11.21 6.12
C LYS A 89 3.92 -11.62 7.17
N ILE A 90 4.06 -10.86 8.24
CA ILE A 90 5.01 -11.11 9.33
C ILE A 90 4.20 -11.36 10.60
N ASP A 91 4.51 -12.44 11.30
CA ASP A 91 3.97 -12.69 12.64
C ASP A 91 4.54 -11.66 13.64
N GLY A 92 3.79 -10.59 13.84
CA GLY A 92 4.18 -9.46 14.68
C GLY A 92 4.28 -9.84 16.16
N ASP A 93 3.41 -10.73 16.63
CA ASP A 93 3.39 -11.18 18.02
C ASP A 93 4.60 -12.05 18.33
N ALA A 94 4.95 -12.98 17.44
CA ALA A 94 6.18 -13.78 17.55
C ALA A 94 7.45 -12.90 17.49
N CYS A 95 7.46 -11.86 16.65
CA CYS A 95 8.56 -10.89 16.61
C CYS A 95 8.66 -10.11 17.93
N SER A 96 7.54 -9.61 18.42
CA SER A 96 7.45 -8.82 19.66
C SER A 96 7.92 -9.62 20.88
N ALA A 97 7.45 -10.87 21.02
CA ALA A 97 7.83 -11.77 22.11
C ALA A 97 9.34 -12.03 22.20
N ARG A 98 10.06 -11.88 21.09
CA ARG A 98 11.51 -12.07 20.99
C ARG A 98 12.30 -10.75 20.87
N GLY A 99 11.63 -9.61 20.95
CA GLY A 99 12.26 -8.29 20.81
C GLY A 99 12.78 -7.98 19.40
N ILE A 100 12.32 -8.70 18.37
CA ILE A 100 12.70 -8.49 16.98
C ILE A 100 12.03 -7.22 16.47
N LYS A 101 12.82 -6.30 15.90
CA LYS A 101 12.30 -5.02 15.37
C LYS A 101 11.88 -5.15 13.91
N ILE A 102 10.73 -4.59 13.56
CA ILE A 102 10.25 -4.50 12.18
C ILE A 102 10.33 -3.05 11.72
N PHE A 103 11.09 -2.80 10.65
CA PHE A 103 11.24 -1.49 10.04
C PHE A 103 10.51 -1.46 8.69
N ASN A 104 9.28 -0.96 8.70
CA ASN A 104 8.47 -0.73 7.50
C ASN A 104 8.63 0.71 6.98
N THR A 105 7.96 1.04 5.87
CA THR A 105 8.11 2.34 5.18
C THR A 105 6.79 3.09 5.02
N PRO A 106 6.12 3.49 6.12
CA PRO A 106 4.88 4.26 6.05
C PRO A 106 5.10 5.61 5.37
N GLY A 107 4.14 6.02 4.52
CA GLY A 107 4.13 7.32 3.84
C GLY A 107 4.91 7.38 2.52
N VAL A 108 5.95 6.56 2.33
CA VAL A 108 6.79 6.60 1.12
C VAL A 108 6.00 6.26 -0.15
N ASN A 109 5.04 5.33 -0.05
CA ASN A 109 4.18 4.94 -1.18
C ASN A 109 2.90 5.77 -1.32
N ALA A 110 2.69 6.79 -0.46
CA ALA A 110 1.40 7.47 -0.37
C ALA A 110 0.98 8.11 -1.70
N ARG A 111 1.94 8.73 -2.40
CA ARG A 111 1.68 9.39 -3.68
C ARG A 111 1.28 8.41 -4.77
N ALA A 112 2.00 7.30 -4.92
CA ALA A 112 1.69 6.29 -5.93
C ALA A 112 0.31 5.66 -5.72
N VAL A 113 -0.04 5.35 -4.47
CA VAL A 113 -1.38 4.82 -4.15
C VAL A 113 -2.47 5.86 -4.44
N ALA A 114 -2.23 7.13 -4.11
CA ALA A 114 -3.19 8.20 -4.41
C ALA A 114 -3.39 8.40 -5.93
N GLU A 115 -2.34 8.25 -6.73
CA GLU A 115 -2.44 8.24 -8.20
C GLU A 115 -3.22 7.03 -8.72
N MET A 116 -3.09 5.86 -8.09
CA MET A 116 -3.92 4.70 -8.40
C MET A 116 -5.40 4.94 -8.08
N VAL A 117 -5.71 5.61 -6.97
CA VAL A 117 -7.09 6.00 -6.62
C VAL A 117 -7.68 6.92 -7.70
N LEU A 118 -6.92 7.91 -8.14
CA LEU A 118 -7.32 8.78 -9.26
C LEU A 118 -7.57 7.99 -10.55
N ALA A 119 -6.65 7.09 -10.91
CA ALA A 119 -6.74 6.26 -12.11
C ALA A 119 -7.98 5.35 -12.09
N LEU A 120 -8.19 4.61 -11.01
CA LEU A 120 -9.38 3.76 -10.83
C LEU A 120 -10.67 4.59 -10.84
N THR A 121 -10.71 5.71 -10.12
CA THR A 121 -11.90 6.56 -10.06
C THR A 121 -12.27 7.08 -11.44
N THR A 122 -11.32 7.65 -12.18
CA THR A 122 -11.57 8.18 -13.53
C THR A 122 -11.94 7.09 -14.53
N ALA A 123 -11.31 5.91 -14.45
CA ALA A 123 -11.64 4.77 -15.29
C ALA A 123 -13.05 4.23 -15.03
N VAL A 124 -13.47 4.11 -13.77
CA VAL A 124 -14.82 3.70 -13.39
C VAL A 124 -15.86 4.75 -13.76
N ALA A 125 -15.59 6.03 -13.46
CA ALA A 125 -16.49 7.14 -13.80
C ALA A 125 -16.79 7.21 -15.30
N ARG A 126 -15.84 6.82 -16.14
CA ARG A 126 -15.94 6.88 -17.61
C ARG A 126 -16.09 5.51 -18.27
N GLN A 127 -16.30 4.45 -17.48
CA GLN A 127 -16.46 3.06 -17.93
C GLN A 127 -15.34 2.56 -18.87
N VAL A 128 -14.12 3.09 -18.72
CA VAL A 128 -13.00 2.86 -19.65
C VAL A 128 -12.68 1.38 -19.76
N GLY A 129 -12.59 0.68 -18.63
CA GLY A 129 -12.24 -0.76 -18.61
C GLY A 129 -13.26 -1.62 -19.35
N SER A 130 -14.57 -1.40 -19.10
CA SER A 130 -15.65 -2.16 -19.77
C SER A 130 -15.69 -1.87 -21.27
N ILE A 131 -15.59 -0.60 -21.67
CA ILE A 131 -15.62 -0.20 -23.09
C ILE A 131 -14.40 -0.76 -23.83
N ALA A 132 -13.20 -0.56 -23.30
CA ALA A 132 -11.97 -1.07 -23.91
C ALA A 132 -11.96 -2.61 -23.98
N GLY A 133 -12.44 -3.28 -22.93
CA GLY A 133 -12.57 -4.73 -22.90
C GLY A 133 -13.48 -5.26 -24.02
N LYS A 134 -14.65 -4.66 -24.20
CA LYS A 134 -15.59 -5.01 -25.29
C LYS A 134 -14.96 -4.80 -26.67
N GLN A 135 -14.32 -3.65 -26.89
CA GLN A 135 -13.67 -3.34 -28.16
C GLN A 135 -12.54 -4.33 -28.48
N ASN A 136 -11.70 -4.66 -27.50
CA ASN A 136 -10.63 -5.65 -27.66
C ASN A 136 -11.17 -7.05 -27.96
N ALA A 137 -12.38 -7.37 -27.50
CA ALA A 137 -13.07 -8.63 -27.82
C ALA A 137 -13.78 -8.61 -29.19
N GLY A 138 -13.65 -7.53 -29.98
CA GLY A 138 -14.31 -7.37 -31.28
C GLY A 138 -15.78 -7.01 -31.19
N ILE A 139 -16.29 -6.66 -30.00
CA ILE A 139 -17.67 -6.21 -29.80
C ILE A 139 -17.78 -4.75 -30.23
N LEU A 140 -18.73 -4.46 -31.11
CA LEU A 140 -19.06 -3.08 -31.50
C LEU A 140 -19.71 -2.36 -30.30
N VAL A 141 -19.18 -1.18 -29.96
CA VAL A 141 -19.70 -0.33 -28.88
C VAL A 141 -20.18 1.00 -29.49
N PRO A 142 -21.47 1.13 -29.83
CA PRO A 142 -22.02 2.39 -30.34
C PRO A 142 -21.94 3.48 -29.28
N LYS A 143 -21.59 4.71 -29.69
CA LYS A 143 -21.40 5.86 -28.79
C LYS A 143 -22.65 6.13 -27.94
N GLU A 144 -23.82 5.89 -28.50
CA GLU A 144 -25.14 6.11 -27.90
C GLU A 144 -25.40 5.18 -26.70
N THR A 145 -24.63 4.09 -26.58
CA THR A 145 -24.70 3.15 -25.45
C THR A 145 -23.72 3.49 -24.31
N CYS A 146 -22.84 4.48 -24.52
CA CYS A 146 -21.84 4.90 -23.55
C CYS A 146 -22.37 6.05 -22.68
N SER A 147 -22.08 5.97 -21.38
CA SER A 147 -22.38 7.03 -20.41
C SER A 147 -21.21 7.22 -19.44
N GLY A 148 -21.23 8.28 -18.65
CA GLY A 148 -20.20 8.54 -17.66
C GLY A 148 -20.53 9.68 -16.70
N ILE A 149 -19.72 9.78 -15.66
CA ILE A 149 -19.83 10.77 -14.59
C ILE A 149 -18.69 11.78 -14.70
N ILE A 150 -19.02 13.06 -14.51
CA ILE A 150 -18.01 14.13 -14.36
C ILE A 150 -17.58 14.19 -12.89
N LEU A 151 -16.28 14.34 -12.64
CA LEU A 151 -15.72 14.47 -11.29
C LEU A 151 -15.55 15.92 -10.83
N HIS A 152 -15.70 16.90 -11.73
CA HIS A 152 -15.57 18.32 -11.40
C HIS A 152 -16.59 18.73 -10.34
N ARG A 153 -16.11 19.34 -9.24
CA ARG A 153 -16.92 19.78 -8.08
C ARG A 153 -17.80 18.70 -7.48
N LYS A 154 -17.34 17.44 -7.56
CA LYS A 154 -17.95 16.32 -6.84
C LYS A 154 -17.39 16.23 -5.43
N THR A 155 -18.14 15.59 -4.54
CA THR A 155 -17.71 15.33 -3.17
C THR A 155 -16.92 14.02 -3.10
N ILE A 156 -15.70 14.08 -2.58
CA ILE A 156 -14.80 12.94 -2.37
C ILE A 156 -14.77 12.62 -0.87
N GLY A 157 -15.39 11.51 -0.54
CA GLY A 157 -15.42 10.89 0.77
C GLY A 157 -14.18 10.07 1.03
N ILE A 158 -13.43 10.40 2.08
CA ILE A 158 -12.20 9.70 2.45
C ILE A 158 -12.39 9.03 3.80
N LEU A 159 -12.38 7.70 3.79
CA LEU A 159 -12.39 6.90 5.02
C LEU A 159 -10.96 6.58 5.43
N GLY A 160 -10.45 7.29 6.44
CA GLY A 160 -9.06 7.27 6.90
C GLY A 160 -8.18 8.27 6.15
N MET A 161 -8.06 9.51 6.64
CA MET A 161 -7.25 10.54 5.99
C MET A 161 -5.83 10.63 6.58
N GLY A 162 -5.13 9.50 6.59
CA GLY A 162 -3.71 9.39 6.93
C GLY A 162 -2.78 9.85 5.79
N ASN A 163 -1.60 9.23 5.67
CA ASN A 163 -0.63 9.59 4.62
C ASN A 163 -1.20 9.47 3.19
N ILE A 164 -1.88 8.37 2.88
CA ILE A 164 -2.49 8.14 1.55
C ILE A 164 -3.70 9.06 1.36
N GLY A 165 -4.64 9.08 2.32
CA GLY A 165 -5.84 9.90 2.22
C GLY A 165 -5.55 11.39 2.05
N ARG A 166 -4.52 11.94 2.71
CA ARG A 166 -4.10 13.34 2.50
C ARG A 166 -3.61 13.58 1.07
N ALA A 167 -2.81 12.67 0.51
CA ALA A 167 -2.35 12.77 -0.86
C ALA A 167 -3.52 12.67 -1.86
N VAL A 168 -4.52 11.83 -1.57
CA VAL A 168 -5.77 11.73 -2.35
C VAL A 168 -6.54 13.05 -2.28
N ALA A 169 -6.77 13.59 -1.09
CA ALA A 169 -7.48 14.86 -0.91
C ALA A 169 -6.82 16.00 -1.71
N GLN A 170 -5.50 16.13 -1.63
CA GLN A 170 -4.73 17.12 -2.40
C GLN A 170 -4.90 16.95 -3.91
N ILE A 171 -4.80 15.71 -4.42
CA ILE A 171 -4.95 15.42 -5.84
C ILE A 171 -6.35 15.78 -6.32
N PHE A 172 -7.38 15.29 -5.64
CA PHE A 172 -8.76 15.47 -6.09
C PHE A 172 -9.23 16.92 -5.97
N HIS A 173 -8.89 17.59 -4.88
CA HIS A 173 -9.18 19.01 -4.71
C HIS A 173 -8.51 19.84 -5.81
N GLY A 174 -7.21 19.62 -6.04
CA GLY A 174 -6.44 20.37 -7.05
C GLY A 174 -6.80 20.05 -8.50
N ALA A 175 -7.13 18.79 -8.81
CA ALA A 175 -7.40 18.36 -10.19
C ALA A 175 -8.85 18.64 -10.63
N PHE A 176 -9.81 18.58 -9.70
CA PHE A 176 -11.23 18.60 -10.03
C PHE A 176 -12.02 19.71 -9.34
N GLU A 177 -11.40 20.55 -8.52
CA GLU A 177 -12.11 21.45 -7.59
C GLU A 177 -13.11 20.65 -6.72
N ALA A 178 -12.72 19.45 -6.33
CA ALA A 178 -13.57 18.57 -5.56
C ALA A 178 -13.69 19.03 -4.10
N ASP A 179 -14.88 18.82 -3.53
CA ASP A 179 -15.12 19.00 -2.10
C ASP A 179 -14.64 17.76 -1.34
N ILE A 180 -13.87 17.93 -0.28
CA ILE A 180 -13.34 16.81 0.50
C ILE A 180 -14.16 16.64 1.78
N VAL A 181 -14.67 15.43 2.01
CA VAL A 181 -15.29 15.02 3.28
C VAL A 181 -14.50 13.84 3.82
N ALA A 182 -14.01 13.91 5.06
CA ALA A 182 -13.12 12.88 5.59
C ALA A 182 -13.51 12.45 6.99
N TYR A 183 -13.41 11.15 7.26
CA TYR A 183 -13.57 10.57 8.59
C TYR A 183 -12.29 9.85 8.98
N ASP A 184 -11.79 10.13 10.19
CA ASP A 184 -10.70 9.38 10.82
C ASP A 184 -10.91 9.37 12.34
N PRO A 185 -11.03 8.18 12.96
CA PRO A 185 -11.34 8.08 14.38
C PRO A 185 -10.13 8.34 15.30
N TYR A 186 -8.91 8.47 14.76
CA TYR A 186 -7.69 8.50 15.56
C TYR A 186 -6.92 9.82 15.44
N LEU A 187 -6.98 10.48 14.29
CA LEU A 187 -6.25 11.73 14.08
C LEU A 187 -6.90 12.91 14.83
N PRO A 188 -6.09 13.84 15.37
CA PRO A 188 -6.59 15.04 16.04
C PRO A 188 -7.32 15.97 15.05
N LEU A 189 -8.10 16.92 15.59
CA LEU A 189 -8.93 17.83 14.78
C LEU A 189 -8.12 18.71 13.82
N ASP A 190 -6.88 19.04 14.17
CA ASP A 190 -5.99 19.91 13.41
C ASP A 190 -5.09 19.16 12.40
N ALA A 191 -5.27 17.86 12.24
CA ALA A 191 -4.38 17.00 11.44
C ALA A 191 -4.31 17.33 9.93
N TRP A 192 -5.25 18.13 9.42
CA TRP A 192 -5.49 18.34 7.99
C TRP A 192 -5.70 19.82 7.62
N ASN A 193 -5.26 20.75 8.47
CA ASN A 193 -5.49 22.20 8.29
C ASN A 193 -4.93 22.75 6.98
N GLU A 194 -4.02 22.04 6.32
CA GLU A 194 -3.40 22.40 5.05
C GLU A 194 -4.27 22.10 3.81
N ILE A 195 -5.42 21.43 3.97
CA ILE A 195 -6.32 21.03 2.88
C ILE A 195 -7.74 21.54 3.20
N PRO A 196 -8.44 22.24 2.30
CA PRO A 196 -9.86 22.52 2.48
C PRO A 196 -10.68 21.22 2.56
N HIS A 197 -11.35 20.99 3.69
CA HIS A 197 -12.14 19.78 3.93
C HIS A 197 -13.25 19.99 4.96
N SER A 198 -14.24 19.10 4.94
CA SER A 198 -15.18 18.89 6.03
C SER A 198 -14.80 17.61 6.77
N ARG A 199 -14.67 17.67 8.10
CA ARG A 199 -14.46 16.49 8.93
C ARG A 199 -15.81 15.90 9.32
N ALA A 200 -16.08 14.68 8.86
CA ALA A 200 -17.26 13.93 9.21
C ALA A 200 -17.11 13.29 10.60
N GLU A 201 -18.22 13.14 11.32
CA GLU A 201 -18.29 12.50 12.64
C GLU A 201 -18.44 10.98 12.54
N SER A 202 -18.89 10.48 11.39
CA SER A 202 -19.12 9.05 11.19
C SER A 202 -18.86 8.59 9.75
N VAL A 203 -18.69 7.27 9.58
CA VAL A 203 -18.64 6.64 8.26
C VAL A 203 -19.94 6.90 7.49
N SER A 204 -21.10 6.81 8.14
CA SER A 204 -22.41 7.02 7.49
C SER A 204 -22.54 8.41 6.89
N GLU A 205 -22.02 9.43 7.57
CA GLU A 205 -22.04 10.80 7.06
C GLU A 205 -21.25 10.89 5.75
N VAL A 206 -20.00 10.37 5.73
CA VAL A 206 -19.17 10.31 4.51
C VAL A 206 -19.92 9.61 3.37
N LEU A 207 -20.51 8.44 3.65
CA LEU A 207 -21.19 7.64 2.63
C LEU A 207 -22.39 8.38 2.01
N SER A 208 -23.22 9.02 2.84
CA SER A 208 -24.46 9.67 2.39
C SER A 208 -24.22 10.94 1.57
N THR A 209 -23.10 11.63 1.76
CA THR A 209 -22.81 12.91 1.09
C THR A 209 -21.91 12.76 -0.13
N SER A 210 -21.14 11.68 -0.23
CA SER A 210 -20.06 11.56 -1.22
C SER A 210 -20.51 11.03 -2.57
N ASP A 211 -19.90 11.56 -3.64
CA ASP A 211 -20.02 11.02 -5.00
C ASP A 211 -18.95 9.98 -5.30
N VAL A 212 -17.80 10.07 -4.63
CA VAL A 212 -16.77 9.03 -4.63
C VAL A 212 -16.37 8.75 -3.20
N VAL A 213 -16.33 7.49 -2.78
CA VAL A 213 -15.82 7.06 -1.47
C VAL A 213 -14.56 6.25 -1.68
N THR A 214 -13.49 6.60 -1.00
CA THR A 214 -12.20 5.89 -1.06
C THR A 214 -11.72 5.47 0.32
N VAL A 215 -11.28 4.23 0.44
CA VAL A 215 -10.93 3.59 1.70
C VAL A 215 -9.41 3.52 1.88
N HIS A 216 -8.90 4.07 2.99
CA HIS A 216 -7.48 4.08 3.36
C HIS A 216 -7.24 3.72 4.84
N MET A 217 -8.16 2.96 5.43
CA MET A 217 -8.03 2.41 6.78
C MET A 217 -7.36 1.03 6.77
N PRO A 218 -6.66 0.63 7.84
CA PRO A 218 -6.16 -0.74 7.96
C PRO A 218 -7.32 -1.74 8.08
N LEU A 219 -7.09 -2.99 7.65
CA LEU A 219 -8.00 -4.10 7.96
C LEU A 219 -7.79 -4.54 9.41
N THR A 220 -8.86 -4.47 10.19
CA THR A 220 -8.93 -4.84 11.61
C THR A 220 -10.26 -5.55 11.86
N SER A 221 -10.51 -6.03 13.08
CA SER A 221 -11.84 -6.52 13.44
C SER A 221 -12.93 -5.45 13.30
N ALA A 222 -12.61 -4.17 13.59
CA ALA A 222 -13.55 -3.06 13.52
C ALA A 222 -13.81 -2.55 12.10
N THR A 223 -12.90 -2.79 11.16
CA THR A 223 -13.00 -2.34 9.76
C THR A 223 -13.29 -3.48 8.78
N ARG A 224 -13.35 -4.73 9.26
CA ARG A 224 -13.77 -5.88 8.46
C ARG A 224 -15.21 -5.69 8.04
N HIS A 225 -15.47 -5.79 6.73
CA HIS A 225 -16.78 -5.62 6.12
C HIS A 225 -17.47 -4.33 6.57
N LEU A 226 -16.67 -3.26 6.75
CA LEU A 226 -17.17 -1.94 7.09
C LEU A 226 -18.17 -1.41 6.07
N LEU A 227 -17.94 -1.70 4.78
CA LEU A 227 -18.88 -1.41 3.71
C LEU A 227 -19.54 -2.71 3.25
N GLY A 228 -20.81 -2.87 3.63
CA GLY A 228 -21.71 -3.90 3.15
C GLY A 228 -22.95 -3.31 2.46
N TYR A 229 -23.92 -4.16 2.19
CA TYR A 229 -25.14 -3.85 1.43
C TYR A 229 -25.91 -2.67 2.03
N GLU A 230 -26.09 -2.64 3.35
CA GLU A 230 -26.77 -1.53 4.03
C GLU A 230 -26.00 -0.20 3.96
N GLN A 231 -24.66 -0.24 3.87
CA GLN A 231 -23.86 0.95 3.63
C GLN A 231 -23.98 1.43 2.18
N PHE A 232 -24.05 0.53 1.20
CA PHE A 232 -24.25 0.92 -0.20
C PHE A 232 -25.62 1.54 -0.44
N LYS A 233 -26.67 1.07 0.25
CA LYS A 233 -28.03 1.62 0.16
C LYS A 233 -28.15 3.10 0.53
N ILE A 234 -27.33 3.58 1.46
CA ILE A 234 -27.38 4.97 1.91
C ILE A 234 -26.54 5.91 1.03
N MET A 235 -25.77 5.36 0.08
CA MET A 235 -24.98 6.15 -0.86
C MET A 235 -25.87 6.70 -1.98
N LYS A 236 -25.34 7.67 -2.71
CA LYS A 236 -25.96 8.10 -3.96
C LYS A 236 -25.92 6.95 -4.96
N ASN A 237 -26.97 6.78 -5.76
CA ASN A 237 -26.96 5.80 -6.87
C ASN A 237 -25.88 6.09 -7.93
N THR A 238 -25.38 7.33 -7.99
CA THR A 238 -24.25 7.72 -8.84
C THR A 238 -22.89 7.53 -8.17
N ALA A 239 -22.83 7.00 -6.94
CA ALA A 239 -21.59 6.96 -6.18
C ALA A 239 -20.61 5.92 -6.72
N ILE A 240 -19.32 6.22 -6.59
CA ILE A 240 -18.21 5.32 -6.93
C ILE A 240 -17.49 4.92 -5.65
N VAL A 241 -17.17 3.63 -5.50
CA VAL A 241 -16.41 3.13 -4.34
C VAL A 241 -15.03 2.65 -4.76
N ILE A 242 -13.99 3.09 -4.05
CA ILE A 242 -12.60 2.74 -4.34
C ILE A 242 -11.95 2.08 -3.12
N ASN A 243 -11.31 0.93 -3.34
CA ASN A 243 -10.51 0.25 -2.33
C ASN A 243 -9.09 0.00 -2.82
N THR A 244 -8.14 0.76 -2.27
CA THR A 244 -6.70 0.57 -2.44
C THR A 244 -6.00 0.30 -1.09
N ALA A 245 -6.78 -0.06 -0.07
CA ALA A 245 -6.28 -0.33 1.27
C ALA A 245 -5.99 -1.83 1.48
N ARG A 246 -7.05 -2.63 1.61
CA ARG A 246 -7.00 -4.09 1.85
C ARG A 246 -8.31 -4.74 1.43
N GLY A 247 -8.24 -5.97 0.94
CA GLY A 247 -9.40 -6.83 0.79
C GLY A 247 -10.13 -7.06 2.12
N GLY A 248 -11.43 -7.27 2.06
CA GLY A 248 -12.27 -7.57 3.23
C GLY A 248 -12.63 -6.37 4.10
N ILE A 249 -12.22 -5.14 3.75
CA ILE A 249 -12.83 -3.92 4.32
C ILE A 249 -14.20 -3.69 3.66
N ILE A 250 -14.29 -3.95 2.36
CA ILE A 250 -15.53 -4.05 1.63
C ILE A 250 -15.96 -5.51 1.62
N ASN A 251 -17.23 -5.81 1.91
CA ASN A 251 -17.80 -7.11 1.65
C ASN A 251 -18.03 -7.24 0.13
N GLU A 252 -17.18 -8.02 -0.54
CA GLU A 252 -17.15 -8.12 -2.01
C GLU A 252 -18.40 -8.79 -2.58
N SER A 253 -19.00 -9.72 -1.84
CA SER A 253 -20.25 -10.38 -2.26
C SER A 253 -21.44 -9.41 -2.21
N GLU A 254 -21.51 -8.59 -1.17
CA GLU A 254 -22.55 -7.56 -1.05
C GLU A 254 -22.32 -6.38 -1.99
N LEU A 255 -21.07 -6.09 -2.34
CA LEU A 255 -20.72 -5.14 -3.40
C LEU A 255 -21.24 -5.62 -4.77
N GLU A 256 -21.07 -6.90 -5.08
CA GLU A 256 -21.61 -7.49 -6.32
C GLU A 256 -23.12 -7.31 -6.40
N CYS A 257 -23.85 -7.62 -5.32
CA CYS A 257 -25.30 -7.40 -5.25
C CYS A 257 -25.67 -5.92 -5.43
N ALA A 258 -24.99 -5.01 -4.73
CA ALA A 258 -25.25 -3.58 -4.81
C ALA A 258 -25.02 -3.02 -6.23
N LEU A 259 -24.01 -3.50 -6.94
CA LEU A 259 -23.73 -3.13 -8.33
C LEU A 259 -24.77 -3.72 -9.29
N ALA A 260 -25.12 -4.99 -9.13
CA ALA A 260 -26.12 -5.67 -9.96
C ALA A 260 -27.52 -5.01 -9.83
N GLU A 261 -27.86 -4.52 -8.65
CA GLU A 261 -29.12 -3.81 -8.37
C GLU A 261 -29.07 -2.31 -8.73
N GLY A 262 -27.90 -1.78 -9.10
CA GLY A 262 -27.72 -0.36 -9.43
C GLY A 262 -27.83 0.59 -8.22
N LEU A 263 -27.50 0.11 -7.01
CA LEU A 263 -27.45 0.93 -5.80
C LEU A 263 -26.31 1.96 -5.83
N ILE A 264 -25.26 1.68 -6.60
CA ILE A 264 -24.12 2.58 -6.84
C ILE A 264 -23.69 2.47 -8.31
N TRP A 265 -22.90 3.44 -8.79
CA TRP A 265 -22.48 3.51 -10.19
C TRP A 265 -21.44 2.46 -10.57
N GLY A 266 -20.49 2.20 -9.67
CA GLY A 266 -19.34 1.36 -9.96
C GLY A 266 -18.34 1.30 -8.83
N ALA A 267 -17.38 0.37 -8.95
CA ALA A 267 -16.32 0.21 -7.98
C ALA A 267 -14.94 0.02 -8.62
N GLY A 268 -13.89 0.49 -7.95
CA GLY A 268 -12.49 0.30 -8.32
C GLY A 268 -11.74 -0.41 -7.20
N LEU A 269 -11.23 -1.62 -7.44
CA LEU A 269 -10.58 -2.46 -6.43
C LEU A 269 -9.14 -2.76 -6.82
N ASP A 270 -8.18 -2.29 -6.03
CA ASP A 270 -6.77 -2.72 -6.13
C ASP A 270 -6.43 -3.80 -5.11
N CYS A 271 -7.23 -3.97 -4.06
CA CYS A 271 -7.03 -5.05 -3.07
C CYS A 271 -8.27 -5.94 -3.00
N HIS A 272 -8.03 -7.24 -2.78
CA HIS A 272 -9.07 -8.28 -2.85
C HIS A 272 -9.02 -9.19 -1.62
N GLU A 273 -10.15 -9.75 -1.19
CA GLU A 273 -10.19 -10.73 -0.10
C GLU A 273 -9.35 -11.97 -0.42
N GLU A 274 -9.33 -12.38 -1.69
CA GLU A 274 -8.40 -13.38 -2.22
C GLU A 274 -7.53 -12.78 -3.30
N GLU A 275 -6.23 -12.83 -3.03
CA GLU A 275 -5.20 -12.37 -3.95
C GLU A 275 -4.33 -13.54 -4.39
N PRO A 276 -4.01 -13.66 -5.69
CA PRO A 276 -4.37 -12.73 -6.77
C PRO A 276 -5.84 -12.87 -7.23
N PRO A 277 -6.48 -11.78 -7.70
CA PRO A 277 -7.84 -11.87 -8.21
C PRO A 277 -7.89 -12.72 -9.50
N SER A 278 -8.82 -13.67 -9.54
CA SER A 278 -9.04 -14.58 -10.66
C SER A 278 -10.42 -14.38 -11.30
N LYS A 279 -10.58 -14.80 -12.56
CA LYS A 279 -11.88 -14.72 -13.25
C LYS A 279 -12.91 -15.64 -12.60
N GLU A 280 -12.48 -16.78 -12.09
CA GLU A 280 -13.32 -17.76 -11.40
C GLU A 280 -13.99 -17.16 -10.17
N ARG A 281 -13.29 -16.29 -9.44
CA ARG A 281 -13.81 -15.65 -8.23
C ARG A 281 -14.47 -14.29 -8.48
N TYR A 282 -13.93 -13.48 -9.39
CA TYR A 282 -14.31 -12.06 -9.54
C TYR A 282 -14.98 -11.72 -10.87
N GLY A 283 -15.19 -12.69 -11.77
CA GLY A 283 -15.76 -12.46 -13.09
C GLY A 283 -17.14 -11.79 -13.05
N THR A 284 -18.04 -12.28 -12.21
CA THR A 284 -19.39 -11.70 -12.02
C THR A 284 -19.31 -10.27 -11.51
N LEU A 285 -18.48 -10.00 -10.50
CA LEU A 285 -18.24 -8.66 -9.97
C LEU A 285 -17.75 -7.68 -11.05
N TRP A 286 -16.86 -8.13 -11.94
CA TRP A 286 -16.38 -7.31 -13.06
C TRP A 286 -17.46 -7.06 -14.11
N ASP A 287 -18.27 -8.07 -14.42
CA ASP A 287 -19.35 -7.97 -15.40
C ASP A 287 -20.44 -6.97 -14.96
N VAL A 288 -20.66 -6.80 -13.65
CA VAL A 288 -21.68 -5.90 -13.09
C VAL A 288 -21.18 -4.48 -12.76
N GLY A 289 -19.92 -4.13 -13.09
CA GLY A 289 -19.45 -2.74 -13.03
C GLY A 289 -18.27 -2.46 -12.10
N ALA A 290 -17.59 -3.50 -11.58
CA ALA A 290 -16.31 -3.32 -10.92
C ALA A 290 -15.13 -3.32 -11.91
N LEU A 291 -14.16 -2.46 -11.66
CA LEU A 291 -12.83 -2.51 -12.28
C LEU A 291 -11.83 -2.95 -11.22
N SER A 292 -10.88 -3.82 -11.59
CA SER A 292 -9.87 -4.29 -10.64
C SER A 292 -8.47 -4.28 -11.20
N THR A 293 -7.51 -4.13 -10.28
CA THR A 293 -6.08 -4.29 -10.53
C THR A 293 -5.46 -5.20 -9.46
N PRO A 294 -4.40 -5.96 -9.76
CA PRO A 294 -3.91 -7.02 -8.87
C PRO A 294 -2.93 -6.47 -7.81
N HIS A 295 -3.38 -5.55 -6.96
CA HIS A 295 -2.61 -4.98 -5.86
C HIS A 295 -1.31 -4.29 -6.29
N ILE A 296 -1.46 -3.35 -7.22
CA ILE A 296 -0.36 -2.63 -7.88
C ILE A 296 -0.28 -1.15 -7.49
N GLY A 297 -1.05 -0.67 -6.51
CA GLY A 297 -1.09 0.74 -6.13
C GLY A 297 0.27 1.34 -5.74
N ALA A 298 1.21 0.52 -5.26
CA ALA A 298 2.60 0.92 -4.97
C ALA A 298 3.64 0.30 -5.92
N ALA A 299 3.21 -0.36 -7.00
CA ALA A 299 4.07 -1.12 -7.91
C ALA A 299 4.69 -0.28 -9.03
N THR A 300 4.96 1.00 -8.79
CA THR A 300 5.76 1.83 -9.71
C THR A 300 7.25 1.66 -9.42
N ARG A 301 8.10 1.77 -10.45
CA ARG A 301 9.54 1.58 -10.31
C ARG A 301 10.12 2.53 -9.26
N GLU A 302 9.74 3.80 -9.33
CA GLU A 302 10.15 4.87 -8.42
C GLU A 302 9.81 4.51 -6.98
N THR A 303 8.56 4.09 -6.73
CA THR A 303 8.10 3.71 -5.40
C THR A 303 8.80 2.45 -4.90
N GLN A 304 9.03 1.47 -5.77
CA GLN A 304 9.72 0.23 -5.41
C GLN A 304 11.18 0.50 -5.01
N VAL A 305 11.88 1.38 -5.73
CA VAL A 305 13.22 1.83 -5.35
C VAL A 305 13.18 2.59 -4.03
N GLN A 306 12.34 3.61 -3.90
CA GLN A 306 12.28 4.46 -2.70
C GLN A 306 11.93 3.66 -1.44
N THR A 307 10.92 2.79 -1.50
CA THR A 307 10.52 1.94 -0.37
C THR A 307 11.58 0.89 -0.04
N GLY A 308 12.20 0.27 -1.05
CA GLY A 308 13.28 -0.69 -0.82
C GLY A 308 14.49 -0.04 -0.17
N MET A 309 14.90 1.13 -0.66
CA MET A 309 15.98 1.94 -0.07
C MET A 309 15.66 2.35 1.36
N ALA A 310 14.46 2.87 1.63
CA ALA A 310 14.06 3.27 2.98
C ALA A 310 14.08 2.10 3.97
N ALA A 311 13.63 0.91 3.56
CA ALA A 311 13.68 -0.28 4.41
C ALA A 311 15.14 -0.72 4.68
N ALA A 312 15.98 -0.76 3.65
CA ALA A 312 17.38 -1.14 3.77
C ALA A 312 18.19 -0.13 4.63
N THR A 313 17.95 1.17 4.47
CA THR A 313 18.60 2.22 5.27
C THR A 313 18.22 2.11 6.75
N LYS A 314 16.93 2.01 7.09
CA LYS A 314 16.49 1.84 8.48
C LYS A 314 17.08 0.59 9.12
N LEU A 315 17.16 -0.51 8.36
CA LEU A 315 17.78 -1.75 8.81
C LEU A 315 19.28 -1.58 9.05
N LEU A 316 19.97 -0.84 8.18
CA LEU A 316 21.40 -0.55 8.30
C LEU A 316 21.70 0.30 9.54
N ASP A 317 20.93 1.36 9.76
CA ASP A 317 21.08 2.25 10.90
C ASP A 317 20.93 1.47 12.22
N TYR A 318 19.89 0.62 12.28
CA TYR A 318 19.71 -0.27 13.42
C TYR A 318 20.87 -1.26 13.55
N ALA A 319 21.32 -1.90 12.46
CA ALA A 319 22.43 -2.84 12.50
C ALA A 319 23.72 -2.18 13.03
N ARG A 320 24.05 -0.98 12.55
CA ARG A 320 25.22 -0.21 13.02
C ARG A 320 25.12 0.20 14.48
N SER A 321 23.93 0.41 15.02
CA SER A 321 23.74 0.70 16.45
C SER A 321 24.02 -0.50 17.38
N ARG A 322 24.13 -1.71 16.82
CA ARG A 322 24.39 -2.95 17.58
C ARG A 322 25.87 -3.35 17.60
N PHE A 323 26.76 -2.57 16.96
CA PHE A 323 28.20 -2.79 16.90
C PHE A 323 28.99 -1.53 17.28
#